data_AF-A0A8T4PCH6-F1
#
_entry.id   AF-A0A8T4PCH6-F1
#
_cell.length_a   1.000
_cell.length_b   1.000
_cell.length_c   1.000
_cell.angle_alpha   90.00
_cell.angle_beta   90.00
_cell.angle_gamma   90.00
#
_symmetry.space_group_name_H-M   'P 1'
#
loop_
_entity.id
_entity.type
_entity.pdbx_description
1 polymer ?
#
loop_
_entity_poly.entity_id
_entity_poly.type
_entity_poly.pdbx_seq_one_letter_code
_entity_poly.pdbx_strand_id
1 'polypeptide(L)' 'MENEILILNKLEILKKELDYIKEHIEDITLTQEDLESIAEAKEDLSKGKIKRL' A
#
# COMPACT_ATOMS: atom_id res chain seq x y z
N MET A 1 27.16 18.63 19.74
CA MET A 1 26.85 19.47 18.57
C MET A 1 27.09 18.77 17.24
N GLU A 2 28.32 18.45 16.79
CA GLU A 2 28.50 17.76 15.48
C GLU A 2 27.81 16.40 15.38
N ASN A 3 27.88 15.58 16.44
CA ASN A 3 27.19 14.28 16.47
C ASN A 3 25.66 14.40 16.44
N GLU A 4 25.10 15.45 17.05
CA GLU A 4 23.64 15.67 17.03
C GLU A 4 23.16 16.06 15.64
N ILE A 5 23.94 16.89 14.93
CA ILE A 5 23.66 17.27 13.53
C ILE A 5 23.71 16.03 12.63
N LEU A 6 24.71 15.16 12.83
CA LEU A 6 24.81 13.90 12.07
C LEU A 6 23.61 12.98 12.31
N ILE A 7 23.14 12.88 13.56
CA ILE A 7 21.97 12.08 13.93
C ILE A 7 20.70 12.64 13.29
N LEU A 8 20.51 13.96 13.34
CA LEU A 8 19.35 14.63 12.74
C LEU A 8 19.30 14.43 11.23
N ASN A 9 20.44 14.54 10.55
CA ASN A 9 20.52 14.29 9.10
C ASN A 9 20.14 12.84 8.75
N LYS A 10 20.61 11.86 9.53
CA LYS A 10 20.26 10.45 9.32
C LYS A 10 18.77 10.19 9.55
N LEU A 11 18.19 10.82 10.57
CA LEU A 11 16.75 10.71 10.85
C LEU A 11 15.91 11.33 9.75
N GLU A 12 16.34 12.45 9.17
CA GLU A 12 15.64 13.08 8.05
C GLU A 12 15.67 12.21 6.79
N ILE A 13 16.80 11.57 6.50
CA ILE A 13 16.91 10.60 5.39
C ILE A 13 15.97 9.42 5.61
N LEU A 14 16.00 8.81 6.80
CA LEU A 14 15.10 7.70 7.15
C LEU A 14 13.62 8.09 7.03
N LYS A 15 13.27 9.31 7.42
CA LYS A 15 11.90 9.82 7.26
C LYS A 15 11.49 9.87 5.79
N LYS A 16 12.35 10.39 4.91
CA LYS A 16 12.07 10.45 3.46
C LYS A 16 11.93 9.06 2.84
N GLU A 17 12.77 8.11 3.25
CA GLU A 17 12.68 6.72 2.80
C GLU A 17 11.38 6.06 3.26
N LEU A 18 10.94 6.30 4.51
CA LEU A 18 9.67 5.80 5.02
C LEU A 18 8.47 6.42 4.31
N ASP A 19 8.50 7.72 4.03
CA ASP A 19 7.44 8.40 3.29
C ASP A 19 7.32 7.85 1.86
N TYR A 20 8.46 7.61 1.19
CA TYR A 20 8.49 6.98 -0.13
C TYR A 20 7.91 5.56 -0.11
N ILE A 21 8.32 4.72 0.85
CA ILE A 21 7.80 3.36 0.99
C ILE A 21 6.29 3.40 1.24
N LYS A 22 5.81 4.29 2.10
CA LYS A 22 4.39 4.40 2.41
C LYS A 22 3.56 4.83 1.20
N GLU A 23 4.07 5.74 0.38
CA GLU A 23 3.39 6.18 -0.84
C GLU A 23 3.26 5.05 -1.87
N HIS A 24 4.28 4.20 -1.98
CA HIS A 24 4.35 3.17 -3.03
C HIS A 24 3.94 1.77 -2.56
N ILE A 25 3.72 1.55 -1.26
CA ILE A 25 3.29 0.24 -0.76
C ILE A 25 1.85 -0.06 -1.22
N GLU A 26 0.99 0.96 -1.28
CA GLU A 26 -0.39 0.83 -1.77
C GLU A 26 -0.43 0.43 -3.26
N ASP A 27 0.55 0.86 -4.06
CA ASP A 27 0.66 0.48 -5.48
C ASP A 27 1.07 -1.00 -5.69
N ILE A 28 1.76 -1.59 -4.71
CA ILE A 28 2.34 -2.93 -4.81
C ILE A 28 1.49 -3.98 -4.07
N THR A 29 0.74 -3.56 -3.05
CA THR A 29 -0.07 -4.47 -2.24
C THR A 29 -1.54 -4.33 -2.56
N LEU A 30 -2.21 -5.44 -2.89
CA LEU A 30 -3.67 -5.49 -2.89
C LEU A 30 -4.16 -5.08 -1.50
N THR A 31 -4.99 -4.05 -1.47
CA THR A 31 -5.66 -3.64 -0.23
C THR A 31 -6.67 -4.70 0.18
N GLN A 32 -7.16 -4.60 1.42
CA GLN A 32 -8.24 -5.47 1.86
C GLN A 32 -9.49 -5.31 1.00
N GLU A 33 -9.79 -4.09 0.54
CA GLU A 33 -10.91 -3.80 -0.38
C GLU A 33 -10.73 -4.47 -1.75
N ASP A 34 -9.49 -4.54 -2.26
CA ASP A 34 -9.18 -5.26 -3.51
C ASP A 34 -9.40 -6.77 -3.35
N LEU A 35 -9.02 -7.33 -2.20
CA LEU A 35 -9.23 -8.75 -1.90
C LEU A 35 -10.72 -9.07 -1.76
N GLU A 36 -11.49 -8.20 -1.10
CA GLU A 36 -12.94 -8.32 -0.95
C GLU A 36 -13.63 -8.23 -2.33
N SER A 37 -13.23 -7.28 -3.17
CA SER A 37 -13.74 -7.12 -4.53
C SER A 37 -13.47 -8.35 -5.41
N ILE A 38 -12.27 -8.96 -5.29
CA ILE A 38 -11.94 -10.21 -5.99
C ILE A 38 -12.79 -11.37 -5.46
N ALA A 39 -13.02 -11.44 -4.15
CA ALA A 39 -13.83 -12.49 -3.54
C ALA A 39 -15.30 -12.40 -4.00
N GLU A 40 -15.88 -11.19 -4.02
CA GLU A 40 -17.22 -10.95 -4.53
C GLU A 40 -17.33 -11.30 -6.02
N ALA A 41 -16.36 -10.89 -6.85
CA ALA A 41 -16.33 -11.24 -8.27
C ALA A 41 -16.26 -12.76 -8.50
N LYS A 42 -15.49 -13.49 -7.66
CA LYS A 42 -15.45 -14.96 -7.69
C LYS A 42 -16.79 -15.58 -7.29
N GLU A 43 -17.44 -15.03 -6.27
CA GLU A 43 -18.75 -15.50 -5.82
C GLU A 43 -19.81 -15.29 -6.90
N ASP A 44 -19.86 -14.10 -7.51
CA ASP A 44 -20.78 -13.78 -8.60
C ASP A 44 -20.56 -14.67 -9.83
N LEU A 45 -19.29 -14.94 -10.19
CA LEU A 45 -18.95 -15.89 -11.25
C LEU A 45 -19.46 -17.31 -10.93
N SER A 46 -19.26 -17.78 -9.69
CA SER A 46 -19.71 -19.11 -9.26
C SER A 46 -21.24 -19.24 -9.25
N LYS A 47 -21.95 -18.14 -8.98
CA LYS A 47 -23.41 -18.07 -8.96
C LYS A 47 -24.02 -17.73 -10.32
N GLY A 48 -23.20 -17.58 -11.36
CA GLY A 48 -23.66 -17.23 -12.71
C GLY A 48 -24.24 -15.81 -12.83
N LYS A 49 -23.98 -14.93 -11.86
CA LYS A 49 -24.43 -13.54 -11.86
C LYS A 49 -23.45 -12.70 -12.67
N ILE A 50 -23.54 -12.77 -13.99
CA ILE A 50 -22.77 -11.87 -14.85
C ILE A 50 -23.60 -10.59 -15.01
N LYS A 51 -23.38 -9.59 -14.15
CA LYS A 51 -23.80 -8.22 -14.48
C LYS A 51 -22.90 -7.76 -15.62
N ARG A 52 -23.42 -7.81 -16.86
CA ARG A 52 -22.90 -7.00 -17.97
C ARG A 52 -22.92 -5.54 -17.51
N LEU A 53 -21.75 -4.91 -17.46
CA LEU A 53 -21.64 -3.46 -17.55
C LEU A 53 -22.31 -2.98 -18.84
#